data_AF-A0A7V5C4E0-F1
#
_entry.id   AF-A0A7V5C4E0-F1
#
_cell.length_a   1.000
_cell.length_b   1.000
_cell.length_c   1.000
_cell.angle_alpha   90.00
_cell.angle_beta   90.00
_cell.angle_gamma   90.00
#
_symmetry.space_group_name_H-M   'P 1'
#
loop_
_entity.id
_entity.type
_entity.pdbx_description
1 polymer ?
#
loop_
_entity_poly.entity_id
_entity_poly.type
_entity_poly.pdbx_seq_one_letter_code
_entity_poly.pdbx_strand_id
1 'polypeptide(L)'
;MTNDKWDPNKKFQLPEIVKTPSRFRNTIGKYIIRRNARCVSCGLCAELCPCGVHPRYENYVLPLRPLAHKCMGFECKENDFFCVDRCPEKALTLKVNPILETLGDYRWPPEMLIAHWEMAETGNLPKVGLEHSLGCSGGGFDKIRFRPAESDKYPDISDEDIDTSVRLNKRGDGRPEKTISIPC
;
A
#
# COMPACT_ATOMS: atom_id res chain seq x y z
N MET A 1 -14.93 23.24 24.15
CA MET A 1 -13.96 24.01 23.35
C MET A 1 -12.72 24.19 24.21
N THR A 2 -11.81 23.22 24.18
CA THR A 2 -10.56 23.27 24.94
C THR A 2 -9.57 24.12 24.16
N ASN A 3 -9.14 25.22 24.76
CA ASN A 3 -8.09 26.10 24.25
C ASN A 3 -6.75 25.38 24.36
N ASP A 4 -6.37 24.65 23.32
CA ASP A 4 -4.98 24.18 23.18
C ASP A 4 -4.12 25.37 22.78
N LYS A 5 -3.45 25.97 23.76
CA LYS A 5 -2.38 26.94 23.52
C LYS A 5 -1.19 26.21 22.88
N TRP A 6 -0.69 26.76 21.79
CA TRP A 6 0.52 26.28 21.12
C TRP A 6 1.72 26.34 22.07
N ASP A 7 2.38 25.20 22.26
CA ASP A 7 3.58 25.04 23.08
C ASP A 7 4.79 24.78 22.17
N PRO A 8 5.77 25.70 22.09
CA PRO A 8 6.94 25.58 21.22
C PRO A 8 7.88 24.43 21.60
N ASN A 9 7.75 23.85 22.80
CA ASN A 9 8.55 22.71 23.25
C ASN A 9 7.85 21.36 23.06
N LYS A 10 6.58 21.35 22.63
CA LYS A 10 5.84 20.12 22.39
C LYS A 10 6.32 19.50 21.07
N LYS A 11 7.22 18.53 21.17
CA LYS A 11 7.62 17.70 20.01
C LYS A 11 6.36 17.10 19.38
N PHE A 12 6.15 17.38 18.10
CA PHE A 12 5.05 16.80 17.34
C PHE A 12 5.21 15.29 17.31
N GLN A 13 4.30 14.58 17.97
CA GLN A 13 4.25 13.12 17.91
C GLN A 13 3.32 12.72 16.77
N LEU A 14 3.85 11.95 15.83
CA LEU A 14 3.03 11.33 14.80
C LEU A 14 2.04 10.36 15.47
N PRO A 15 0.79 10.29 14.98
CA PRO A 15 -0.17 9.33 15.52
C PRO A 15 0.35 7.90 15.32
N GLU A 16 0.09 7.04 16.31
CA GLU A 16 0.43 5.64 16.21
C GLU A 16 -0.44 4.94 15.15
N ILE A 17 0.15 3.99 14.45
CA ILE A 17 -0.53 3.21 13.42
C ILE A 17 -1.49 2.23 14.08
N VAL A 18 -2.79 2.39 13.82
CA VAL A 18 -3.84 1.46 14.26
C VAL A 18 -4.37 0.71 13.06
N LYS A 19 -4.33 -0.63 13.12
CA LYS A 19 -4.89 -1.47 12.05
C LYS A 19 -6.40 -1.32 11.99
N THR A 20 -6.92 -1.16 10.78
CA THR A 20 -8.36 -1.08 10.51
C THR A 20 -8.81 -2.25 9.64
N PRO A 21 -10.07 -2.70 9.79
CA PRO A 21 -10.60 -3.75 8.94
C PRO A 21 -10.75 -3.27 7.50
N SER A 22 -10.72 -4.21 6.56
CA SER A 22 -10.83 -3.84 5.16
C SER A 22 -12.18 -3.24 4.81
N ARG A 23 -12.16 -2.20 3.96
CA ARG A 23 -13.38 -1.57 3.43
C ARG A 23 -14.24 -2.58 2.67
N PHE A 24 -13.60 -3.55 2.01
CA PHE A 24 -14.30 -4.55 1.22
C PHE A 24 -14.52 -5.82 2.04
N ARG A 25 -15.78 -6.28 2.10
CA ARG A 25 -16.13 -7.57 2.74
C ARG A 25 -15.27 -8.72 2.23
N ASN A 26 -14.94 -8.71 0.93
CA ASN A 26 -13.98 -9.63 0.33
C ASN A 26 -12.81 -8.80 -0.20
N THR A 27 -11.73 -8.69 0.59
CA THR A 27 -10.52 -7.96 0.18
C THR A 27 -9.98 -8.50 -1.14
N ILE A 28 -9.72 -7.59 -2.07
CA ILE A 28 -9.29 -7.89 -3.42
C ILE A 28 -7.79 -8.19 -3.40
N GLY A 29 -7.40 -9.36 -3.90
CA GLY A 29 -5.99 -9.73 -4.09
C GLY A 29 -5.57 -9.70 -5.55
N LYS A 30 -4.26 -9.56 -5.80
CA LYS A 30 -3.67 -9.67 -7.15
C LYS A 30 -3.87 -11.05 -7.76
N TYR A 31 -3.80 -12.08 -6.93
CA TYR A 31 -3.97 -13.47 -7.33
C TYR A 31 -5.18 -14.09 -6.65
N ILE A 32 -5.81 -15.05 -7.31
CA ILE A 32 -6.88 -15.86 -6.75
C ILE A 32 -6.48 -17.32 -6.73
N ILE A 33 -6.79 -17.98 -5.61
CA ILE A 33 -6.75 -19.44 -5.50
C ILE A 33 -8.17 -19.96 -5.52
N ARG A 34 -8.50 -20.79 -6.50
CA ARG A 34 -9.78 -21.49 -6.60
C ARG A 34 -9.61 -22.92 -6.12
N ARG A 35 -10.60 -23.39 -5.37
CA ARG A 35 -10.71 -24.78 -4.91
C ARG A 35 -11.88 -25.43 -5.62
N ASN A 36 -11.67 -26.58 -6.23
CA ASN A 36 -12.72 -27.36 -6.89
C ASN A 36 -13.24 -28.50 -5.98
N ALA A 37 -14.22 -29.25 -6.48
CA ALA A 37 -14.91 -30.31 -5.74
C ALA A 37 -14.04 -31.54 -5.40
N ARG A 38 -12.83 -31.68 -5.97
CA ARG A 38 -11.90 -32.77 -5.61
C ARG A 38 -11.31 -32.59 -4.20
N CYS A 39 -11.47 -31.42 -3.57
CA CYS A 39 -10.88 -31.19 -2.27
C CYS A 39 -11.56 -32.00 -1.17
N VAL A 40 -10.80 -32.90 -0.55
CA VAL A 40 -11.23 -33.71 0.61
C VAL A 40 -11.02 -33.00 1.97
N SER A 41 -10.75 -31.69 1.99
CA SER A 41 -10.50 -30.91 3.21
C SER A 41 -9.35 -31.41 4.11
N CYS A 42 -8.30 -32.01 3.52
CA CYS A 42 -7.17 -32.59 4.27
C CYS A 42 -6.39 -31.60 5.13
N GLY A 43 -6.44 -30.29 4.84
CA GLY A 43 -5.82 -29.25 5.68
C GLY A 43 -4.37 -28.90 5.33
N LEU A 44 -3.66 -29.73 4.56
CA LEU A 44 -2.25 -29.53 4.22
C LEU A 44 -1.94 -28.13 3.65
N CYS A 45 -2.81 -27.55 2.83
CA CYS A 45 -2.61 -26.20 2.30
C CYS A 45 -2.60 -25.09 3.37
N ALA A 46 -3.28 -25.29 4.50
CA ALA A 46 -3.29 -24.37 5.63
C ALA A 46 -2.02 -24.48 6.47
N GLU A 47 -1.50 -25.69 6.62
CA GLU A 47 -0.24 -25.95 7.35
C GLU A 47 0.97 -25.42 6.58
N LEU A 48 1.01 -25.62 5.26
CA LEU A 48 2.14 -25.24 4.44
C LEU A 48 2.24 -23.73 4.21
N CYS A 49 1.11 -23.01 4.08
CA CYS A 49 1.13 -21.64 3.56
C CYS A 49 1.54 -20.61 4.65
N PRO A 50 2.76 -20.03 4.60
CA PRO A 50 3.21 -19.07 5.61
C PRO A 50 2.42 -17.76 5.56
N CYS A 51 1.84 -17.43 4.41
CA CYS A 51 1.04 -16.22 4.22
C CYS A 51 -0.36 -16.33 4.83
N GLY A 52 -0.78 -17.51 5.31
CA GLY A 52 -2.10 -17.70 5.91
C GLY A 52 -3.26 -17.52 4.91
N VAL A 53 -3.06 -17.92 3.66
CA VAL A 53 -4.09 -17.86 2.60
C VAL A 53 -5.23 -18.82 2.86
N HIS A 54 -4.97 -19.93 3.54
CA HIS A 54 -5.95 -21.00 3.77
C HIS A 54 -6.34 -21.04 5.26
N PRO A 55 -7.38 -20.30 5.68
CA PRO A 55 -7.85 -20.36 7.06
C PRO A 55 -8.43 -21.75 7.37
N ARG A 56 -8.11 -22.26 8.55
CA ARG A 56 -8.65 -23.51 9.11
C ARG A 56 -8.91 -23.28 10.60
N TYR A 57 -10.07 -23.72 11.07
CA TYR A 57 -10.48 -23.62 12.47
C TYR A 57 -10.80 -25.03 12.97
N GLU A 58 -10.48 -25.33 14.23
CA GLU A 58 -10.57 -26.69 14.79
C GLU A 58 -11.95 -27.34 14.64
N ASN A 59 -13.01 -26.56 14.84
CA ASN A 59 -14.39 -27.05 14.81
C ASN A 59 -15.07 -26.97 13.44
N TYR A 60 -14.30 -26.72 12.36
CA TYR A 60 -14.86 -26.51 11.03
C TYR A 60 -14.30 -27.50 10.01
N VAL A 61 -15.14 -28.47 9.62
CA VAL A 61 -14.75 -29.58 8.74
C VAL A 61 -14.62 -29.13 7.28
N LEU A 62 -15.46 -28.18 6.84
CA LEU A 62 -15.51 -27.75 5.46
C LEU A 62 -14.36 -26.77 5.11
N PRO A 63 -13.80 -26.83 3.90
CA PRO A 63 -12.75 -25.92 3.52
C PRO A 63 -13.30 -24.51 3.29
N LEU A 64 -12.77 -23.52 4.00
CA LEU A 64 -13.13 -22.11 3.83
C LEU A 64 -12.55 -21.49 2.56
N ARG A 65 -13.17 -20.41 2.08
CA ARG A 65 -12.68 -19.65 0.93
C ARG A 65 -11.25 -19.14 1.20
N PRO A 66 -10.29 -19.38 0.28
CA PRO A 66 -8.95 -18.81 0.41
C PRO A 66 -8.97 -17.27 0.47
N LEU A 67 -8.11 -16.71 1.32
CA LEU A 67 -7.89 -15.27 1.45
C LEU A 67 -6.94 -14.80 0.33
N ALA A 68 -7.51 -14.52 -0.83
CA ALA A 68 -6.79 -14.15 -2.05
C ALA A 68 -5.79 -12.99 -1.86
N HIS A 69 -6.16 -11.98 -1.07
CA HIS A 69 -5.31 -10.81 -0.79
C HIS A 69 -3.98 -11.13 -0.07
N LYS A 70 -3.84 -12.33 0.52
CA LYS A 70 -2.59 -12.78 1.15
C LYS A 70 -1.70 -13.61 0.22
N CYS A 71 -2.17 -13.94 -0.98
CA CYS A 71 -1.45 -14.84 -1.88
C CYS A 71 -0.31 -14.09 -2.60
N MET A 72 0.93 -14.58 -2.44
CA MET A 72 2.10 -14.05 -3.15
C MET A 72 2.11 -14.38 -4.66
N GLY A 73 1.27 -15.32 -5.09
CA GLY A 73 1.10 -15.65 -6.50
C GLY A 73 2.14 -16.63 -7.05
N PHE A 74 2.57 -16.39 -8.28
CA PHE A 74 3.37 -17.35 -9.05
C PHE A 74 4.80 -17.51 -8.51
N GLU A 75 5.36 -16.49 -7.85
CA GLU A 75 6.65 -16.56 -7.14
C GLU A 75 6.63 -17.65 -6.06
N CYS A 76 5.45 -17.95 -5.50
CA CYS A 76 5.29 -19.03 -4.51
C CYS A 76 5.65 -20.41 -5.09
N LYS A 77 5.63 -20.59 -6.42
CA LYS A 77 5.94 -21.86 -7.09
C LYS A 77 7.37 -22.34 -6.87
N GLU A 78 8.30 -21.41 -6.63
CA GLU A 78 9.72 -21.72 -6.40
C GLU A 78 9.96 -22.33 -5.01
N ASN A 79 8.97 -22.29 -4.13
CA ASN A 79 9.08 -22.71 -2.75
C ASN A 79 8.49 -24.10 -2.51
N ASP A 80 9.06 -24.83 -1.55
CA ASP A 80 8.58 -26.16 -1.17
C ASP A 80 7.15 -26.17 -0.62
N PHE A 81 6.69 -25.04 -0.08
CA PHE A 81 5.35 -24.86 0.49
C PHE A 81 4.28 -24.48 -0.55
N PHE A 82 4.57 -24.56 -1.84
CA PHE A 82 3.62 -24.22 -2.90
C PHE A 82 2.36 -25.11 -2.85
N CYS A 83 1.26 -24.53 -2.36
CA CYS A 83 0.04 -25.26 -2.03
C CYS A 83 -0.62 -25.98 -3.22
N VAL A 84 -0.49 -25.45 -4.45
CA VAL A 84 -1.12 -26.04 -5.64
C VAL A 84 -0.46 -27.36 -6.00
N ASP A 85 0.87 -27.43 -5.98
CA ASP A 85 1.60 -28.66 -6.33
C ASP A 85 1.53 -29.69 -5.21
N ARG A 86 1.56 -29.24 -3.96
CA ARG A 86 1.50 -30.10 -2.76
C ARG A 86 0.09 -30.64 -2.47
N CYS A 87 -0.95 -30.15 -3.13
CA CYS A 87 -2.30 -30.66 -2.94
C CYS A 87 -2.42 -32.09 -3.50
N PRO A 88 -2.70 -33.12 -2.67
CA PRO A 88 -2.76 -34.52 -3.13
C PRO A 88 -3.86 -34.73 -4.18
N GLU A 89 -5.00 -34.07 -4.01
CA GLU A 89 -6.16 -34.16 -4.91
C GLU A 89 -6.09 -33.21 -6.11
N LYS A 90 -5.00 -32.45 -6.25
CA LYS A 90 -4.84 -31.39 -7.26
C LYS A 90 -6.08 -30.48 -7.35
N ALA A 91 -6.63 -30.12 -6.19
CA ALA A 91 -7.91 -29.42 -6.10
C ALA A 91 -7.79 -27.90 -6.12
N LEU A 92 -6.56 -27.37 -6.09
CA LEU A 92 -6.26 -25.93 -6.08
C LEU A 92 -5.79 -25.45 -7.45
N THR A 93 -6.16 -24.23 -7.81
CA THR A 93 -5.70 -23.57 -9.03
C THR A 93 -5.41 -22.10 -8.74
N LEU A 94 -4.21 -21.66 -9.10
CA LEU A 94 -3.77 -20.28 -8.99
C LEU A 94 -3.98 -19.55 -10.33
N LYS A 95 -4.56 -18.35 -10.28
CA LYS A 95 -4.69 -17.46 -11.44
C LYS A 95 -4.48 -16.00 -11.03
N VAL A 96 -4.14 -15.15 -11.98
CA VAL A 96 -4.30 -13.69 -11.83
C VAL A 96 -5.78 -13.40 -11.60
N ASN A 97 -6.08 -12.47 -10.69
CA ASN A 97 -7.45 -12.10 -10.41
C ASN A 97 -8.04 -11.32 -11.61
N PRO A 98 -9.08 -11.83 -12.29
CA PRO A 98 -9.64 -11.16 -13.47
C PRO A 98 -10.23 -9.78 -13.15
N ILE A 99 -10.52 -9.47 -11.88
CA ILE A 99 -10.98 -8.13 -11.49
C ILE A 99 -9.94 -7.04 -11.80
N LEU A 100 -8.65 -7.40 -11.87
CA LEU A 100 -7.59 -6.45 -12.21
C LEU A 100 -7.74 -5.95 -13.65
N GLU A 101 -8.42 -6.68 -14.54
CA GLU A 101 -8.67 -6.22 -15.91
C GLU A 101 -9.70 -5.08 -15.96
N THR A 102 -10.48 -4.90 -14.89
CA THR A 102 -11.59 -3.95 -14.80
C THR A 102 -11.38 -2.83 -13.79
N LEU A 103 -10.27 -2.85 -13.06
CA LEU A 103 -10.00 -1.94 -11.95
C LEU A 103 -8.94 -0.91 -12.34
N GLY A 104 -9.17 0.35 -12.05
CA GLY A 104 -8.17 1.41 -12.25
C GLY A 104 -7.95 1.80 -13.71
N ASP A 105 -6.80 2.43 -13.97
CA ASP A 105 -6.38 2.91 -15.28
C ASP A 105 -4.84 2.83 -15.40
N TYR A 106 -4.28 3.31 -16.52
CA TYR A 106 -2.81 3.30 -16.71
C TYR A 106 -2.05 4.12 -15.65
N ARG A 107 -2.63 5.21 -15.16
CA ARG A 107 -2.00 6.08 -14.15
C ARG A 107 -2.13 5.49 -12.75
N TRP A 108 -3.25 4.86 -12.45
CA TRP A 108 -3.57 4.20 -11.19
C TRP A 108 -3.89 2.72 -11.45
N PRO A 109 -2.85 1.88 -11.69
CA PRO A 109 -3.09 0.50 -12.03
C PRO A 109 -3.74 -0.26 -10.87
N PRO A 110 -4.41 -1.39 -11.17
CA PRO A 110 -5.10 -2.22 -10.19
C PRO A 110 -4.25 -2.54 -8.95
N GLU A 111 -2.99 -2.91 -9.15
CA GLU A 111 -2.06 -3.26 -8.08
C GLU A 111 -1.79 -2.08 -7.16
N MET A 112 -1.66 -0.87 -7.72
CA MET A 112 -1.45 0.35 -6.97
C MET A 112 -2.65 0.67 -6.11
N LEU A 113 -3.86 0.53 -6.64
CA LEU A 113 -5.08 0.74 -5.87
C LEU A 113 -5.18 -0.25 -4.69
N ILE A 114 -4.92 -1.54 -4.93
CA ILE A 114 -4.95 -2.57 -3.89
C ILE A 114 -3.87 -2.32 -2.83
N ALA A 115 -2.65 -1.98 -3.26
CA ALA A 115 -1.55 -1.65 -2.37
C ALA A 115 -1.88 -0.47 -1.46
N HIS A 116 -2.46 0.59 -2.01
CA HIS A 116 -2.82 1.76 -1.21
C HIS A 116 -3.95 1.47 -0.24
N TRP A 117 -4.89 0.58 -0.58
CA TRP A 117 -5.88 0.10 0.39
C TRP A 117 -5.21 -0.67 1.54
N GLU A 118 -4.28 -1.59 1.26
CA GLU A 118 -3.55 -2.32 2.30
C GLU A 118 -2.70 -1.38 3.17
N MET A 119 -2.02 -0.40 2.57
CA MET A 119 -1.25 0.61 3.29
C MET A 119 -2.14 1.50 4.17
N ALA A 120 -3.32 1.89 3.68
CA ALA A 120 -4.28 2.67 4.47
C ALA A 120 -4.86 1.84 5.64
N GLU A 121 -5.08 0.54 5.42
CA GLU A 121 -5.62 -0.37 6.44
C GLU A 121 -4.59 -0.72 7.53
N THR A 122 -3.30 -0.83 7.15
CA THR A 122 -2.26 -1.40 8.02
C THR A 122 -1.15 -0.43 8.43
N GLY A 123 -1.01 0.70 7.74
CA GLY A 123 0.12 1.64 7.86
C GLY A 123 1.48 1.07 7.47
N ASN A 124 1.52 -0.13 6.88
CA ASN A 124 2.74 -0.82 6.46
C ASN A 124 2.76 -1.00 4.94
N LEU A 125 3.94 -1.19 4.36
CA LEU A 125 4.05 -1.55 2.95
C LEU A 125 3.33 -2.87 2.64
N PRO A 126 2.77 -3.02 1.43
CA PRO A 126 2.04 -4.22 1.05
C PRO A 126 2.91 -5.46 1.17
N LYS A 127 2.37 -6.54 1.74
CA LYS A 127 3.13 -7.79 1.92
C LYS A 127 3.33 -8.58 0.64
N VAL A 128 2.36 -8.49 -0.26
CA VAL A 128 2.42 -9.11 -1.58
C VAL A 128 3.13 -8.13 -2.52
N GLY A 129 3.93 -8.65 -3.46
CA GLY A 129 4.56 -7.85 -4.53
C GLY A 129 3.52 -7.14 -5.39
N LEU A 130 3.12 -5.95 -4.95
CA LEU A 130 2.17 -5.05 -5.59
C LEU A 130 2.91 -3.78 -6.01
N GLU A 131 2.75 -3.38 -7.26
CA GLU A 131 3.22 -2.06 -7.69
C GLU A 131 2.48 -0.97 -6.93
N HIS A 132 3.18 -0.10 -6.20
CA HIS A 132 2.58 0.90 -5.32
C HIS A 132 3.16 2.31 -5.45
N SER A 133 4.05 2.56 -6.42
CA SER A 133 4.82 3.82 -6.50
C SER A 133 4.68 4.56 -7.83
N LEU A 134 4.87 3.86 -8.95
CA LEU A 134 5.12 4.44 -10.28
C LEU A 134 3.88 4.40 -11.19
N GLY A 135 3.09 3.34 -11.10
CA GLY A 135 1.97 3.11 -12.00
C GLY A 135 2.40 2.54 -13.37
N CYS A 136 1.51 2.54 -14.36
CA CYS A 136 1.76 1.97 -15.69
C CYS A 136 1.77 3.01 -16.82
N SER A 137 1.63 4.31 -16.52
CA SER A 137 1.51 5.36 -17.54
C SER A 137 2.83 5.70 -18.24
N GLY A 138 3.96 5.13 -17.82
CA GLY A 138 5.29 5.45 -18.33
C GLY A 138 5.81 6.83 -17.92
N GLY A 139 5.08 7.57 -17.08
CA GLY A 139 5.37 8.96 -16.70
C GLY A 139 4.09 9.79 -16.69
N GLY A 140 4.06 10.86 -15.88
CA GLY A 140 2.88 11.71 -15.73
C GLY A 140 2.91 12.61 -14.49
N PHE A 141 3.82 12.36 -13.56
CA PHE A 141 4.31 13.35 -12.61
C PHE A 141 5.84 13.29 -12.63
N ASP A 142 6.47 14.45 -12.83
CA ASP A 142 7.91 14.59 -12.76
C ASP A 142 8.39 14.06 -11.41
N LYS A 143 9.39 13.16 -11.42
CA LYS A 143 10.14 12.89 -10.20
C LYS A 143 10.85 14.19 -9.81
N ILE A 144 10.23 14.99 -8.96
CA ILE A 144 10.91 16.12 -8.33
C ILE A 144 11.88 15.52 -7.33
N ARG A 145 13.15 15.44 -7.72
CA ARG A 145 14.25 15.05 -6.83
C ARG A 145 15.01 16.31 -6.49
N PHE A 146 15.24 16.55 -5.21
CA PHE A 146 16.24 17.53 -4.79
C PHE A 146 17.61 16.98 -5.20
N ARG A 147 18.31 17.72 -6.05
CA ARG A 147 19.74 17.52 -6.24
C ARG A 147 20.42 18.35 -5.17
N PRO A 148 21.02 17.73 -4.13
CA PRO A 148 21.78 18.50 -3.15
C PRO A 148 22.87 19.28 -3.88
N ALA A 149 23.09 20.52 -3.46
CA ALA A 149 24.21 21.30 -3.95
C ALA A 149 25.53 20.62 -3.54
N GLU A 150 26.61 20.89 -4.26
CA GLU A 150 27.95 20.51 -3.80
C GLU A 150 28.26 21.29 -2.51
N SER A 151 28.99 20.69 -1.56
CA SER A 151 29.19 21.25 -0.21
C SER A 151 29.82 22.65 -0.21
N ASP A 152 30.64 22.94 -1.22
CA ASP A 152 31.31 24.22 -1.48
C ASP A 152 30.36 25.31 -2.00
N LYS A 153 29.13 24.96 -2.42
CA LYS A 153 28.09 25.88 -2.88
C LYS A 153 27.02 26.17 -1.83
N TYR A 154 27.14 25.60 -0.63
CA TYR A 154 26.23 25.94 0.45
C TYR A 154 26.50 27.38 0.89
N PRO A 155 25.47 28.25 0.92
CA PRO A 155 25.63 29.56 1.51
C PRO A 155 25.91 29.40 3.01
N ASP A 156 26.92 30.11 3.50
CA ASP A 156 27.20 30.24 4.94
C ASP A 156 26.21 31.24 5.54
N ILE A 157 24.98 30.78 5.76
CA ILE A 157 23.88 31.55 6.33
C ILE A 157 23.37 30.84 7.59
N SER A 158 23.01 31.62 8.61
CA SER A 158 22.41 31.07 9.83
C SER A 158 20.97 30.62 9.55
N ASP A 159 20.45 29.68 10.35
CA ASP A 159 19.06 29.23 10.24
C ASP A 159 18.08 30.40 10.44
N GLU A 160 18.45 31.40 11.25
CA GLU A 160 17.67 32.60 11.50
C GLU A 160 17.56 33.53 10.27
N ASP A 161 18.51 33.45 9.34
CA ASP A 161 18.53 34.26 8.12
C ASP A 161 17.76 33.59 6.95
N ILE A 162 17.32 32.33 7.11
CA ILE A 162 16.57 31.61 6.08
C ILE A 162 15.10 32.04 6.08
N ASP A 163 14.73 32.95 5.17
CA ASP A 163 13.33 33.34 4.94
C ASP A 163 12.66 32.43 3.89
N THR A 164 11.71 31.60 4.34
CA THR A 164 10.88 30.75 3.46
C THR A 164 9.53 31.39 3.11
N SER A 165 9.34 32.67 3.42
CA SER A 165 8.10 33.38 3.17
C SER A 165 7.80 33.48 1.67
N VAL A 166 6.50 33.32 1.33
CA VAL A 166 6.04 33.37 -0.06
C VAL A 166 5.16 34.60 -0.25
N ARG A 167 5.59 35.49 -1.13
CA ARG A 167 4.77 36.61 -1.63
C ARG A 167 3.75 36.10 -2.65
N LEU A 168 2.47 36.27 -2.37
CA LEU A 168 1.35 35.94 -3.24
C LEU A 168 0.91 37.17 -4.07
N ASN A 169 0.11 36.93 -5.12
CA ASN A 169 -0.50 37.97 -5.96
C ASN A 169 0.49 38.92 -6.68
N LYS A 170 1.63 38.41 -7.16
CA LYS A 170 2.69 39.19 -7.85
C LYS A 170 2.30 39.76 -9.24
N ARG A 171 1.04 39.59 -9.67
CA ARG A 171 0.60 39.90 -11.05
C ARG A 171 0.23 41.38 -11.27
N GLY A 172 0.19 42.19 -10.22
CA GLY A 172 -0.18 43.61 -10.31
C GLY A 172 -1.63 43.83 -10.77
N ASP A 173 -2.53 42.88 -10.51
CA ASP A 173 -3.92 42.87 -10.96
C ASP A 173 -4.88 43.60 -9.99
N GLY A 174 -4.35 44.49 -9.14
CA GLY A 174 -5.10 45.26 -8.15
C GLY A 174 -5.53 44.48 -6.90
N ARG A 175 -5.19 43.19 -6.80
CA ARG A 175 -5.43 42.39 -5.59
C ARG A 175 -4.39 42.72 -4.51
N PRO A 176 -4.75 42.66 -3.21
CA PRO A 176 -3.80 42.89 -2.14
C PRO A 176 -2.63 41.91 -2.20
N GLU A 177 -1.41 42.42 -2.10
CA GLU A 177 -0.23 41.59 -1.86
C GLU A 177 -0.34 40.94 -0.48
N LYS A 178 0.00 39.66 -0.41
CA LYS A 178 0.01 38.90 0.85
C LYS A 178 1.32 38.14 0.98
N THR A 179 1.93 38.20 2.14
CA THR A 179 3.09 37.37 2.50
C THR A 179 2.63 36.32 3.50
N ILE A 180 2.89 35.05 3.18
CA ILE A 180 2.67 33.93 4.11
C ILE A 180 4.02 33.44 4.62
N SER A 181 4.11 33.14 5.92
CA SER A 181 5.37 32.79 6.59
C SER A 181 5.84 31.36 6.35
N ILE A 182 4.95 30.45 5.90
CA ILE A 182 5.27 29.05 5.61
C ILE A 182 4.43 28.64 4.39
N PRO A 183 4.99 27.95 3.37
CA PRO A 183 4.18 27.32 2.33
C PRO A 183 3.28 26.25 2.99
N CYS A 184 1.98 26.49 2.97
CA CYS A 184 0.97 25.53 3.40
C CYS A 184 0.79 24.37 2.41
#